data_AF-A0A0Q7Z239-F1
#
_entry.id   AF-A0A0Q7Z239-F1
#
_cell.length_a   1.000
_cell.length_b   1.000
_cell.length_c   1.000
_cell.angle_alpha   90.00
_cell.angle_beta   90.00
_cell.angle_gamma   90.00
#
_symmetry.space_group_name_H-M   'P 1'
#
loop_
_entity.id
_entity.type
_entity.pdbx_description
1 polymer ?
#
loop_
_entity_poly.entity_id
_entity_poly.type
_entity_poly.pdbx_seq_one_letter_code
_entity_poly.pdbx_strand_id
1 'polypeptide(L)'
;MTLTDLIQLGASLVAVLFVAWLVKAMGLGADPRIADEAHAIRLAEEAEAGFRGVEVARDRAGFAAIVRDAGGRQMLVRAHGNHFAARPIDASVTGRLDKDFLILTMPERTFGTVTLQLGKDAGMWASRMREIARG
;
A
#
# COMPACT_ATOMS: atom_id res chain seq x y z
N MET A 1 -27.56 -43.04 9.52
CA MET A 1 -26.24 -42.40 9.67
C MET A 1 -25.44 -43.30 10.60
N THR A 2 -24.38 -43.92 10.11
CA THR A 2 -23.58 -44.85 10.90
C THR A 2 -22.64 -44.07 11.84
N LEU A 3 -22.17 -44.70 12.92
CA LEU A 3 -21.24 -44.08 13.87
C LEU A 3 -19.97 -43.58 13.16
N THR A 4 -19.53 -44.29 12.12
CA THR A 4 -18.40 -43.95 11.26
C THR A 4 -18.63 -42.65 10.48
N ASP A 5 -19.83 -42.46 9.94
CA ASP A 5 -20.19 -41.23 9.21
C ASP A 5 -20.15 -40.01 10.14
N LEU A 6 -20.61 -40.18 11.39
CA LEU A 6 -20.62 -39.11 12.39
C LEU A 6 -19.20 -38.74 12.84
N ILE A 7 -18.32 -39.73 13.01
CA ILE A 7 -16.90 -39.52 13.34
C ILE A 7 -16.16 -38.84 12.18
N GLN A 8 -16.38 -39.29 10.94
CA GLN A 8 -15.77 -38.69 9.76
C GLN A 8 -16.24 -37.24 9.56
N LEU A 9 -17.52 -36.96 9.78
CA LEU A 9 -18.07 -35.61 9.72
C LEU A 9 -17.48 -34.73 10.83
N GLY A 10 -17.40 -35.23 12.07
CA GLY A 10 -16.76 -34.51 13.17
C GLY A 10 -15.27 -34.23 12.91
N ALA A 11 -14.51 -35.23 12.45
CA ALA A 11 -13.09 -35.09 12.17
C ALA A 11 -12.81 -34.13 11.01
N SER A 12 -13.58 -34.20 9.93
CA SER A 12 -13.46 -33.27 8.80
C SER A 12 -13.83 -31.84 9.18
N LEU A 13 -14.86 -31.65 10.02
CA LEU A 13 -15.23 -30.33 10.53
C LEU A 13 -14.12 -29.74 11.39
N VAL A 14 -13.54 -30.53 12.31
CA VAL A 14 -12.41 -30.10 13.13
C VAL A 14 -11.21 -29.72 12.26
N ALA A 15 -10.91 -30.51 11.22
CA ALA A 15 -9.82 -30.21 10.30
C ALA A 15 -10.04 -28.87 9.55
N VAL A 16 -11.26 -28.62 9.04
CA VAL A 16 -11.60 -27.36 8.36
C VAL A 16 -11.51 -26.17 9.33
N LEU A 17 -12.03 -26.31 10.55
CA LEU A 17 -11.94 -25.26 11.56
C LEU A 17 -10.49 -24.98 11.98
N PHE A 18 -9.65 -26.01 12.07
CA PHE A 18 -8.23 -25.86 12.35
C PHE A 18 -7.51 -25.08 11.24
N VAL A 19 -7.77 -25.39 9.97
CA VAL A 19 -7.21 -24.64 8.83
C VAL A 19 -7.71 -23.19 8.82
N ALA A 20 -9.01 -22.97 9.04
CA ALA A 20 -9.58 -21.63 9.10
C ALA A 20 -8.98 -20.80 10.26
N TRP A 21 -8.79 -21.42 11.42
CA TRP A 21 -8.11 -20.80 12.55
C TRP A 21 -6.65 -20.47 12.23
N LEU A 22 -5.92 -21.38 11.58
CA LEU A 22 -4.53 -21.17 11.20
C LEU A 22 -4.38 -20.00 10.21
N VAL A 23 -5.22 -19.95 9.18
CA VAL A 23 -5.26 -18.84 8.21
C VAL A 23 -5.52 -17.50 8.91
N LYS A 24 -6.46 -17.48 9.86
CA LYS A 24 -6.76 -16.31 10.68
C LYS A 24 -5.58 -15.93 11.60
N ALA A 25 -4.94 -16.90 12.23
CA ALA A 25 -3.80 -16.69 13.12
C ALA A 25 -2.57 -16.14 12.38
N MET A 26 -2.40 -16.50 11.10
CA MET A 26 -1.36 -15.96 10.23
C MET A 26 -1.69 -14.55 9.69
N GLY A 27 -2.88 -14.00 9.97
CA GLY A 27 -3.29 -12.68 9.50
C GLY A 27 -3.53 -12.59 7.99
N LEU A 28 -3.74 -13.73 7.33
CA LEU A 28 -3.99 -13.77 5.88
C LEU A 28 -5.38 -13.17 5.58
N GLY A 29 -5.44 -12.22 4.65
CA GLY A 29 -6.68 -11.58 4.22
C GLY A 29 -7.05 -10.30 4.97
N ALA A 30 -6.17 -9.77 5.83
CA ALA A 30 -6.33 -8.41 6.32
C ALA A 30 -6.21 -7.40 5.15
N ASP A 31 -7.00 -6.33 5.22
CA ASP A 31 -7.04 -5.23 4.24
C ASP A 31 -6.24 -4.06 4.82
N PRO A 32 -4.90 -4.02 4.68
CA PRO A 32 -4.08 -3.03 5.34
C PRO A 32 -4.38 -1.65 4.76
N ARG A 33 -4.76 -0.72 5.64
CA ARG A 33 -5.04 0.68 5.29
C ARG A 33 -4.13 1.62 6.04
N ILE A 34 -3.66 2.65 5.35
CA ILE A 34 -2.92 3.75 5.92
C ILE A 34 -3.87 4.55 6.81
N ALA A 35 -3.81 4.31 8.12
CA ALA A 35 -4.68 4.95 9.11
C ALA A 35 -4.57 6.48 9.11
N ASP A 36 -3.34 7.02 9.10
CA ASP A 36 -3.06 8.45 9.22
C ASP A 36 -1.76 8.83 8.50
N GLU A 37 -1.47 10.13 8.45
CA GLU A 37 -0.26 10.67 7.83
C GLU A 37 1.02 10.20 8.55
N ALA A 38 0.99 10.14 9.89
CA ALA A 38 2.13 9.67 10.67
C ALA A 38 2.47 8.20 10.37
N HIS A 39 1.46 7.37 10.08
CA HIS A 39 1.62 5.99 9.66
C HIS A 39 2.26 5.92 8.27
N ALA A 40 1.83 6.74 7.32
CA ALA A 40 2.48 6.83 6.02
C ALA A 40 3.96 7.22 6.14
N ILE A 41 4.27 8.21 7.00
CA ILE A 41 5.66 8.63 7.28
C ILE A 41 6.47 7.46 7.83
N ARG A 42 5.98 6.78 8.88
CA ARG A 42 6.68 5.62 9.46
C ARG A 42 6.98 4.55 8.41
N LEU A 43 6.01 4.21 7.56
CA LEU A 43 6.20 3.23 6.49
C LEU A 43 7.27 3.65 5.47
N ALA A 44 7.39 4.94 5.18
CA ALA A 44 8.43 5.46 4.31
C ALA A 44 9.82 5.44 4.99
N GLU A 45 9.89 5.79 6.28
CA GLU A 45 11.13 5.76 7.06
C GLU A 45 11.65 4.34 7.31
N GLU A 46 10.73 3.37 7.49
CA GLU A 46 11.06 1.94 7.60
C GLU A 46 11.63 1.38 6.29
N ALA A 47 11.20 1.91 5.15
CA ALA A 47 11.65 1.44 3.84
C ALA A 47 13.02 2.00 3.42
N GLU A 48 13.36 3.23 3.85
CA GLU A 48 14.66 3.84 3.56
C GLU A 48 15.20 4.57 4.79
N ALA A 49 16.26 4.03 5.38
CA ALA A 49 16.94 4.66 6.51
C ALA A 49 17.46 6.05 6.12
N GLY A 50 17.10 7.06 6.92
CA GLY A 50 17.47 8.46 6.67
C GLY A 50 16.47 9.23 5.80
N PHE A 51 15.38 8.60 5.34
CA PHE A 51 14.19 9.32 4.92
C PHE A 51 13.51 9.94 6.15
N ARG A 52 13.01 11.18 6.04
CA ARG A 52 12.24 11.86 7.10
C ARG A 52 11.08 12.60 6.48
N GLY A 53 9.89 12.00 6.55
CA GLY A 53 8.69 12.54 5.93
C GLY A 53 8.21 13.81 6.63
N VAL A 54 7.84 14.82 5.85
CA VAL A 54 7.30 16.11 6.35
C VAL A 54 5.94 16.45 5.76
N GLU A 55 5.64 15.95 4.57
CA GLU A 55 4.35 16.15 3.90
C GLU A 55 3.83 14.81 3.38
N VAL A 56 2.51 14.61 3.47
CA VAL A 56 1.85 13.37 3.04
C VAL A 56 0.64 13.68 2.16
N ALA A 57 0.54 13.00 1.02
CA ALA A 57 -0.68 12.87 0.23
C ALA A 57 -1.23 11.47 0.48
N ARG A 58 -2.35 11.34 1.20
CA ARG A 58 -2.98 10.04 1.42
C ARG A 58 -4.11 9.82 0.43
N ASP A 59 -4.17 8.62 -0.14
CA ASP A 59 -5.32 8.16 -0.89
C ASP A 59 -6.59 8.13 -0.01
N ARG A 60 -7.73 8.51 -0.58
CA ARG A 60 -9.00 8.55 0.16
C ARG A 60 -9.44 7.19 0.72
N ALA A 61 -9.16 6.09 0.01
CA ALA A 61 -9.48 4.75 0.48
C ALA A 61 -8.42 4.19 1.45
N GLY A 62 -7.24 4.83 1.52
CA GLY A 62 -6.16 4.48 2.43
C GLY A 62 -5.24 3.37 1.90
N PHE A 63 -5.30 3.05 0.61
CA PHE A 63 -4.47 2.00 0.01
C PHE A 63 -3.09 2.48 -0.43
N ALA A 64 -2.89 3.79 -0.55
CA ALA A 64 -1.63 4.36 -0.96
C ALA A 64 -1.41 5.74 -0.35
N ALA A 65 -0.15 6.18 -0.31
CA ALA A 65 0.22 7.53 0.04
C ALA A 65 1.51 7.92 -0.67
N ILE A 66 1.67 9.21 -0.92
CA ILE A 66 2.94 9.81 -1.31
C ILE A 66 3.47 10.56 -0.10
N VAL A 67 4.70 10.27 0.31
CA VAL A 67 5.39 10.97 1.39
C VAL A 67 6.53 11.77 0.79
N ARG A 68 6.69 13.02 1.21
CA ARG A 68 7.78 13.89 0.79
C ARG A 68 8.65 14.24 2.00
N ASP A 69 9.97 14.23 1.82
CA ASP A 69 10.91 14.71 2.82
C ASP A 69 11.26 16.20 2.63
N ALA A 70 11.94 16.78 3.62
CA ALA A 70 12.38 18.17 3.58
C ALA A 70 13.39 18.46 2.44
N GLY A 71 14.09 17.43 1.95
CA GLY A 71 15.01 17.51 0.82
C GLY A 71 14.32 17.46 -0.54
N GLY A 72 12.99 17.29 -0.57
CA GLY A 72 12.22 17.20 -1.80
C GLY A 72 12.10 15.80 -2.39
N ARG A 73 12.75 14.79 -1.80
CA ARG A 73 12.60 13.38 -2.21
C ARG A 73 11.18 12.93 -1.89
N GLN A 74 10.63 12.10 -2.76
CA GLN A 74 9.28 11.57 -2.61
C GLN A 74 9.33 10.04 -2.58
N MET A 75 8.43 9.46 -1.79
CA MET A 75 8.29 8.02 -1.60
C MET A 75 6.82 7.65 -1.84
N LEU A 76 6.57 6.69 -2.72
CA LEU A 76 5.28 6.09 -2.92
C LEU A 76 5.12 4.90 -1.98
N VAL A 77 4.17 4.98 -1.06
CA VAL A 77 3.76 3.90 -0.15
C VAL A 77 2.45 3.31 -0.67
N ARG A 78 2.34 1.99 -0.71
CA ARG A 78 1.09 1.30 -1.06
C ARG A 78 0.87 0.03 -0.26
N ALA A 79 -0.39 -0.36 -0.10
CA ALA A 79 -0.78 -1.68 0.34
C ALA A 79 -0.33 -2.74 -0.68
N HIS A 80 0.27 -3.83 -0.18
CA HIS A 80 0.71 -4.98 -0.95
C HIS A 80 0.46 -6.26 -0.14
N GLY A 81 -0.65 -6.95 -0.44
CA GLY A 81 -1.11 -8.08 0.37
C GLY A 81 -1.48 -7.61 1.78
N ASN A 82 -0.88 -8.22 2.81
CA ASN A 82 -1.07 -7.84 4.21
C ASN A 82 -0.02 -6.83 4.74
N HIS A 83 0.85 -6.34 3.87
CA HIS A 83 1.92 -5.41 4.24
C HIS A 83 1.86 -4.15 3.40
N PHE A 84 2.72 -3.19 3.71
CA PHE A 84 2.95 -2.02 2.88
C PHE A 84 4.30 -2.12 2.19
N ALA A 85 4.35 -1.68 0.94
CA ALA A 85 5.58 -1.52 0.18
C ALA A 85 5.78 -0.03 -0.11
N ALA A 86 7.00 0.46 0.13
CA ALA A 86 7.37 1.82 -0.26
C ALA A 86 8.51 1.80 -1.28
N ARG A 87 8.44 2.74 -2.24
CA ARG A 87 9.47 2.93 -3.27
C ARG A 87 9.74 4.41 -3.49
N PRO A 88 11.01 4.80 -3.72
CA PRO A 88 11.33 6.18 -4.06
C PRO A 88 10.71 6.53 -5.42
N ILE A 89 10.27 7.78 -5.55
CA ILE A 89 9.81 8.35 -6.80
C ILE A 89 11.01 9.09 -7.41
N ASP A 90 11.56 8.52 -8.47
CA ASP A 90 12.65 9.10 -9.25
C ASP A 90 12.17 9.52 -10.65
N ALA A 91 13.10 10.00 -11.49
CA ALA A 91 12.80 10.47 -12.84
C ALA A 91 12.28 9.38 -13.79
N SER A 92 12.45 8.10 -13.46
CA SER A 92 11.93 6.98 -14.25
C SER A 92 10.44 6.69 -13.98
N VAL A 93 9.88 7.24 -12.89
CA VAL A 93 8.47 7.06 -12.54
C VAL A 93 7.59 7.96 -13.41
N THR A 94 6.62 7.35 -14.10
CA THR A 94 5.68 8.10 -14.93
C THR A 94 4.45 8.50 -14.14
N GLY A 95 4.15 9.79 -14.09
CA GLY A 95 3.00 10.35 -13.38
C GLY A 95 1.96 10.91 -14.33
N ARG A 96 0.71 10.49 -14.20
CA ARG A 96 -0.43 10.99 -14.96
C ARG A 96 -1.49 11.54 -14.01
N LEU A 97 -1.81 12.82 -14.19
CA LEU A 97 -2.94 13.45 -13.51
C LEU A 97 -4.22 13.21 -14.31
N ASP A 98 -5.25 12.69 -13.66
CA ASP A 98 -6.60 12.57 -14.19
C ASP A 98 -7.61 13.13 -13.17
N LYS A 99 -7.94 14.42 -13.32
CA LYS A 99 -8.81 15.17 -12.40
C LYS A 99 -8.31 15.08 -10.95
N ASP A 100 -9.05 14.36 -10.11
CA ASP A 100 -8.79 14.15 -8.68
C ASP A 100 -7.86 12.97 -8.40
N PHE A 101 -7.46 12.24 -9.46
CA PHE A 101 -6.63 11.06 -9.38
C PHE A 101 -5.22 11.35 -9.87
N LEU A 102 -4.23 10.85 -9.14
CA LEU A 102 -2.84 10.81 -9.55
C LEU A 102 -2.44 9.35 -9.76
N ILE A 103 -2.09 9.02 -11.00
CA ILE A 103 -1.70 7.67 -11.41
C ILE A 103 -0.18 7.65 -11.56
N LEU A 104 0.50 6.81 -10.79
CA LEU A 104 1.95 6.60 -10.88
C LEU A 104 2.23 5.20 -11.41
N THR A 105 3.05 5.13 -12.44
CA THR A 105 3.58 3.87 -12.99
C THR A 105 5.05 3.78 -12.65
N MET A 106 5.40 2.81 -11.80
CA MET A 106 6.78 2.50 -11.47
C MET A 106 7.47 1.76 -12.63
N PRO A 107 8.79 1.92 -12.80
CA PRO A 107 9.55 1.19 -13.82
C PRO A 107 9.59 -0.32 -13.55
N GLU A 108 9.53 -0.74 -12.27
CA GLU A 108 9.52 -2.16 -11.92
C GLU A 108 8.15 -2.79 -12.22
N ARG A 109 8.15 -3.88 -12.99
CA ARG A 109 6.92 -4.59 -13.38
C ARG A 109 6.16 -5.18 -12.19
N THR A 110 6.87 -5.51 -11.10
CA THR A 110 6.34 -6.11 -9.87
C THR A 110 5.56 -5.12 -9.02
N PHE A 111 5.91 -3.83 -9.08
CA PHE A 111 5.17 -2.78 -8.38
C PHE A 111 3.94 -2.36 -9.18
N GLY A 112 4.11 -2.19 -10.49
CA GLY A 112 3.02 -1.84 -11.39
C GLY A 112 2.50 -0.42 -11.15
N THR A 113 1.25 -0.20 -11.55
CA THR A 113 0.60 1.12 -11.53
C THR A 113 -0.22 1.31 -10.25
N VAL A 114 -0.05 2.47 -9.61
CA VAL A 114 -0.80 2.88 -8.43
C VAL A 114 -1.66 4.09 -8.79
N THR A 115 -2.94 4.04 -8.45
CA THR A 115 -3.87 5.16 -8.60
C THR A 115 -4.21 5.70 -7.22
N LEU A 116 -3.94 6.97 -6.99
CA LEU A 116 -4.28 7.65 -5.73
C LEU A 116 -5.39 8.65 -5.99
N GLN A 117 -6.45 8.61 -5.19
CA GLN A 117 -7.47 9.64 -5.15
C GLN A 117 -7.06 10.72 -4.15
N LEU A 118 -6.48 11.81 -4.64
CA LEU A 118 -5.95 12.91 -3.83
C LEU A 118 -6.86 14.15 -3.84
N GLY A 119 -7.93 14.16 -4.66
CA GLY A 119 -8.84 15.29 -4.75
C GLY A 119 -8.14 16.55 -5.24
N LYS A 120 -8.43 17.68 -4.58
CA LYS A 120 -7.84 18.99 -4.89
C LYS A 120 -6.30 19.03 -4.84
N ASP A 121 -5.69 18.14 -4.07
CA ASP A 121 -4.23 18.11 -3.89
C ASP A 121 -3.54 17.35 -5.03
N ALA A 122 -4.29 16.59 -5.85
CA ALA A 122 -3.75 15.80 -6.97
C ALA A 122 -2.90 16.65 -7.94
N GLY A 123 -3.38 17.86 -8.29
CA GLY A 123 -2.68 18.76 -9.20
C GLY A 123 -1.35 19.27 -8.64
N MET A 124 -1.31 19.61 -7.35
CA MET A 124 -0.10 20.05 -6.65
C MET A 124 0.95 18.93 -6.63
N TRP A 125 0.54 17.72 -6.25
CA TRP A 125 1.43 16.56 -6.19
C TRP A 125 1.95 16.15 -7.57
N ALA A 126 1.10 16.18 -8.60
CA ALA A 126 1.52 15.95 -9.98
C ALA A 126 2.56 16.99 -10.46
N SER A 127 2.44 18.26 -10.02
CA SER A 127 3.41 19.29 -10.36
C SER A 127 4.77 19.06 -9.73
N ARG A 128 4.79 18.74 -8.42
CA ARG A 128 6.03 18.41 -7.69
C ARG A 128 6.74 17.19 -8.27
N MET A 129 5.98 16.20 -8.73
CA MET A 129 6.55 15.01 -9.36
C MET A 129 7.24 15.35 -10.71
N ARG A 130 6.70 16.29 -11.48
CA ARG A 130 7.34 16.77 -12.72
C ARG A 130 8.66 17.50 -12.49
N GLU A 131 8.85 18.10 -11.31
CA GLU A 131 10.12 18.75 -10.95
C GLU A 131 11.22 17.70 -10.77
N ILE A 132 10.90 16.54 -10.16
CA ILE A 132 11.84 15.42 -10.01
C ILE A 132 12.24 14.85 -11.37
N ALA A 133 11.28 14.71 -12.30
CA ALA A 133 11.56 14.17 -13.63
C ALA A 133 12.43 15.08 -14.52
N ARG A 134 12.67 16.34 -14.12
CA ARG A 134 13.46 17.32 -14.87
C ARG A 134 14.87 17.54 -14.31
N GLY A 135 15.14 17.08 -13.09
CA GLY A 135 16.46 17.13 -12.44
C GLY A 135 17.30 15.92 -12.79
#